data_AF-A0A933N5H5-F1
#
_entry.id   AF-A0A933N5H5-F1
#
_cell.length_a   1.000
_cell.length_b   1.000
_cell.length_c   1.000
_cell.angle_alpha   90.00
_cell.angle_beta   90.00
_cell.angle_gamma   90.00
#
_symmetry.space_group_name_H-M   'P 1'
#
loop_
_entity.id
_entity.type
_entity.pdbx_description
1 polymer ?
#
loop_
_entity_poly.entity_id
_entity_poly.type
_entity_poly.pdbx_seq_one_letter_code
_entity_poly.pdbx_strand_id
1 'polypeptide(L)'
;MKLADTIQFASGSLRGSPTRTLLMMLAMSIGVAAVVVLTALGEGARRYVIDQFSSLGTNLVIVLPGRTETAGVGPGLMSGQTPRDITLDDAEALLRSRAIKRIAPLTVGSATISRGALNREVVVAGSSSDMLGIRHMSIAVGSFLPPGDLHDSASVCVLGNAIKRELFGNGQAVGQSVRIGDRRFRVIGVLASQGESMGMRTDDLVIIPVATAHQLFNTTSLFRVLIEAKNRDAIATAVSEAEKIMVQRHSGERDVTVITQDAVLQTFDRILTALTMAVGGIAAISLAVAGVLIMNVMLIAVAQRIKEIGLLKALGAPGKQIRHLFFAEAVLLSGVGSVAGLVLGYVGSFIIGKVYPMLPVSPPWWAVLAATLTALGTGVLFSVWPARRAAKLDPVAALAGK
;
A
#
# COMPACT_ATOMS: atom_id res chain seq x y z
N MET A 1 1.13 41.94 28.34
CA MET A 1 1.18 40.62 29.01
C MET A 1 2.28 39.80 28.37
N LYS A 2 3.07 39.08 29.17
CA LYS A 2 4.07 38.15 28.63
C LYS A 2 3.34 36.94 28.03
N LEU A 3 4.01 36.21 27.13
CA LEU A 3 3.43 35.03 26.47
C LEU A 3 3.01 33.94 27.50
N ALA A 4 3.80 33.82 28.58
CA ALA A 4 3.51 32.93 29.70
C ALA A 4 2.18 33.26 30.42
N ASP A 5 1.90 34.54 30.68
CA ASP A 5 0.66 34.97 31.34
C ASP A 5 -0.58 34.61 30.49
N THR A 6 -0.45 34.77 29.17
CA THR A 6 -1.51 34.44 28.20
C THR A 6 -1.82 32.94 28.20
N ILE A 7 -0.79 32.09 28.25
CA ILE A 7 -0.94 30.63 28.28
C ILE A 7 -1.53 30.19 29.62
N GLN A 8 -1.05 30.73 30.74
CA GLN A 8 -1.56 30.38 32.06
C GLN A 8 -3.04 30.75 32.20
N PHE A 9 -3.41 31.94 31.74
CA PHE A 9 -4.80 32.39 31.72
C PHE A 9 -5.71 31.52 30.84
N ALA A 10 -5.26 31.20 29.62
CA ALA A 10 -6.01 30.32 28.72
C ALA A 10 -6.17 28.90 29.30
N SER A 11 -5.15 28.37 29.97
CA SER A 11 -5.21 27.05 30.61
C SER A 11 -6.24 26.98 31.75
N GLY A 12 -6.44 28.07 32.49
CA GLY A 12 -7.46 28.18 33.53
C GLY A 12 -8.89 28.14 32.98
N SER A 13 -9.10 28.74 31.82
CA SER A 13 -10.40 28.76 31.12
C SER A 13 -10.84 27.36 30.67
N LEU A 14 -9.90 26.52 30.22
CA LEU A 14 -10.16 25.16 29.75
C LEU A 14 -10.68 24.20 30.82
N ARG A 15 -10.33 24.44 32.09
CA ARG A 15 -10.76 23.62 33.23
C ARG A 15 -12.19 23.94 33.68
N GLY A 16 -12.75 25.09 33.29
CA GLY A 16 -14.08 25.51 33.70
C GLY A 16 -15.24 24.70 33.09
N SER A 17 -15.00 23.97 31.98
CA SER A 17 -16.03 23.15 31.32
C SER A 17 -15.46 21.84 30.72
N PRO A 18 -15.18 20.83 31.56
CA PRO A 18 -14.40 19.64 31.15
C PRO A 18 -15.07 18.79 30.07
N THR A 19 -16.39 18.59 30.14
CA THR A 19 -17.14 17.80 29.15
C THR A 19 -17.06 18.39 27.74
N ARG A 20 -17.13 19.71 27.68
CA ARG A 20 -17.10 20.49 26.45
C ARG A 20 -15.71 20.50 25.82
N THR A 21 -14.69 20.76 26.63
CA THR A 21 -13.29 20.66 26.20
C THR A 21 -12.99 19.25 25.68
N LEU A 22 -13.50 18.20 26.34
CA LEU A 22 -13.34 16.81 25.90
C LEU A 22 -13.99 16.54 24.53
N LEU A 23 -15.25 16.94 24.33
CA LEU A 23 -15.96 16.79 23.05
C LEU A 23 -15.22 17.47 21.89
N MET A 24 -14.65 18.65 22.11
CA MET A 24 -13.86 19.38 21.11
C MET A 24 -12.55 18.67 20.77
N MET A 25 -11.82 18.25 21.80
CA MET A 25 -10.57 17.53 21.62
C MET A 25 -10.82 16.21 20.89
N LEU A 26 -11.88 15.47 21.24
CA LEU A 26 -12.27 14.24 20.56
C LEU A 26 -12.56 14.48 19.08
N ALA A 27 -13.41 15.46 18.75
CA ALA A 27 -13.77 15.77 17.36
C ALA A 27 -12.53 16.13 16.51
N MET A 28 -11.63 16.97 17.02
CA MET A 28 -10.37 17.29 16.32
C MET A 28 -9.41 16.11 16.26
N SER A 29 -9.29 15.34 17.35
CA SER A 29 -8.37 14.21 17.42
C SER A 29 -8.72 13.12 16.42
N ILE A 30 -10.01 12.82 16.22
CA ILE A 30 -10.49 11.83 15.25
C ILE A 30 -10.14 12.26 13.83
N GLY A 31 -10.37 13.53 13.47
CA GLY A 31 -10.03 14.06 12.15
C GLY A 31 -8.52 13.97 11.86
N VAL A 32 -7.69 14.38 12.82
CA VAL A 32 -6.22 14.31 12.70
C VAL A 32 -5.75 12.86 12.63
N ALA A 33 -6.27 11.97 13.50
CA ALA A 33 -5.91 10.57 13.52
C ALA A 33 -6.25 9.86 12.21
N ALA A 34 -7.43 10.11 11.64
CA ALA A 34 -7.88 9.50 10.39
C ALA A 34 -6.94 9.85 9.21
N VAL A 35 -6.54 11.12 9.09
CA VAL A 35 -5.60 11.56 8.04
C VAL A 35 -4.22 10.91 8.23
N VAL A 36 -3.72 10.85 9.46
CA VAL A 36 -2.41 10.23 9.78
C VAL A 36 -2.41 8.73 9.47
N VAL A 37 -3.45 8.00 9.88
CA VAL A 37 -3.54 6.55 9.63
C VAL A 37 -3.67 6.25 8.15
N LEU A 38 -4.52 6.97 7.42
CA LEU A 38 -4.72 6.73 5.99
C LEU A 38 -3.45 7.01 5.17
N THR A 39 -2.75 8.10 5.49
CA THR A 39 -1.48 8.42 4.81
C THR A 39 -0.37 7.43 5.15
N ALA A 40 -0.30 6.96 6.40
CA ALA A 40 0.64 5.91 6.80
C ALA A 40 0.37 4.58 6.08
N LEU A 41 -0.91 4.21 5.93
CA LEU A 41 -1.33 3.04 5.17
C LEU A 41 -0.97 3.17 3.68
N GLY A 42 -1.23 4.33 3.09
CA GLY A 42 -0.93 4.57 1.68
C GLY A 42 0.56 4.49 1.36
N GLU A 43 1.39 5.13 2.19
CA GLU A 43 2.85 5.08 2.06
C GLU A 43 3.39 3.66 2.34
N GLY A 44 2.84 2.96 3.34
CA GLY A 44 3.20 1.58 3.64
C GLY A 44 2.85 0.62 2.51
N ALA A 45 1.68 0.78 1.90
CA ALA A 45 1.27 -0.01 0.73
C ALA A 45 2.16 0.27 -0.48
N ARG A 46 2.51 1.54 -0.75
CA ARG A 46 3.45 1.91 -1.81
C ARG A 46 4.81 1.22 -1.63
N ARG A 47 5.39 1.29 -0.43
CA ARG A 47 6.66 0.64 -0.12
C ARG A 47 6.58 -0.87 -0.24
N TYR A 48 5.51 -1.48 0.26
CA TYR A 48 5.27 -2.92 0.11
C TYR A 48 5.28 -3.35 -1.36
N VAL A 49 4.58 -2.62 -2.24
CA VAL A 49 4.59 -2.91 -3.68
C VAL A 49 5.99 -2.76 -4.28
N ILE A 50 6.71 -1.67 -3.93
CA ILE A 50 8.08 -1.46 -4.39
C ILE A 50 8.99 -2.61 -3.95
N ASP A 51 8.90 -3.07 -2.70
CA ASP A 51 9.72 -4.15 -2.16
C ASP A 51 9.39 -5.49 -2.82
N GLN A 52 8.10 -5.78 -3.04
CA GLN A 52 7.66 -7.00 -3.73
C GLN A 52 8.18 -7.04 -5.18
N PHE A 53 8.11 -5.94 -5.94
CA PHE A 53 8.65 -5.89 -7.29
C PHE A 53 10.18 -5.84 -7.32
N SER A 54 10.82 -5.12 -6.40
CA SER A 54 12.28 -5.05 -6.31
C SER A 54 12.90 -6.42 -6.00
N SER A 55 12.20 -7.26 -5.21
CA SER A 55 12.60 -8.65 -4.94
C SER A 55 12.59 -9.53 -6.21
N LEU A 56 11.83 -9.13 -7.24
CA LEU A 56 11.66 -9.83 -8.51
C LEU A 56 12.37 -9.12 -9.67
N GLY A 57 13.14 -8.07 -9.40
CA GLY A 57 13.90 -7.33 -10.40
C GLY A 57 13.23 -6.04 -10.85
N THR A 58 14.02 -4.97 -10.92
CA THR A 58 13.55 -3.59 -11.16
C THR A 58 12.96 -3.35 -12.55
N ASN A 59 13.09 -4.31 -13.47
CA ASN A 59 12.72 -4.17 -14.88
C ASN A 59 11.66 -5.21 -15.30
N LEU A 60 10.89 -5.72 -14.33
CA LEU A 60 9.88 -6.76 -14.56
C LEU A 60 8.62 -6.18 -15.22
N VAL A 61 8.19 -6.83 -16.30
CA VAL A 61 6.89 -6.63 -16.97
C VAL A 61 6.17 -7.98 -16.99
N ILE A 62 4.89 -8.01 -16.64
CA ILE A 62 4.10 -9.24 -16.57
C ILE A 62 2.99 -9.16 -17.61
N VAL A 63 2.87 -10.17 -18.47
CA VAL A 63 1.76 -10.29 -19.41
C VAL A 63 0.83 -11.39 -18.91
N LEU A 64 -0.43 -11.02 -18.70
CA LEU A 64 -1.51 -11.92 -18.28
C LEU A 64 -2.48 -12.14 -19.43
N PRO A 65 -3.05 -13.35 -19.58
CA PRO A 65 -4.18 -13.56 -20.46
C PRO A 65 -5.42 -12.83 -19.90
N GLY A 66 -6.31 -12.39 -20.78
CA GLY A 66 -7.53 -11.65 -20.45
C GLY A 66 -7.34 -10.13 -20.42
N ARG A 67 -8.41 -9.40 -20.75
CA ARG A 67 -8.43 -7.93 -20.75
C ARG A 67 -9.02 -7.40 -19.44
N THR A 68 -8.29 -6.57 -18.72
CA THR A 68 -8.75 -5.93 -17.47
C THR A 68 -9.45 -4.61 -17.76
N GLU A 69 -10.40 -4.58 -18.70
CA GLU A 69 -11.26 -3.43 -18.90
C GLU A 69 -12.62 -3.75 -18.24
N THR A 70 -12.94 -3.02 -17.17
CA THR A 70 -14.30 -2.72 -16.65
C THR A 70 -14.99 -3.52 -15.52
N ALA A 71 -14.49 -4.63 -14.95
CA ALA A 71 -15.20 -5.26 -13.82
C ALA A 71 -14.32 -6.04 -12.83
N GLY A 72 -13.39 -5.35 -12.17
CA GLY A 72 -12.59 -5.94 -11.08
C GLY A 72 -11.75 -7.17 -11.49
N VAL A 73 -11.07 -7.77 -10.53
CA VAL A 73 -10.46 -9.09 -10.71
C VAL A 73 -11.61 -10.10 -10.70
N GLY A 74 -12.24 -10.30 -11.86
CA GLY A 74 -13.33 -11.26 -12.02
C GLY A 74 -12.84 -12.71 -11.83
N PRO A 75 -13.72 -13.63 -11.39
CA PRO A 75 -13.39 -15.05 -11.23
C PRO A 75 -12.76 -15.68 -12.48
N GLY A 76 -13.05 -15.18 -13.68
CA GLY A 76 -12.47 -15.68 -14.95
C GLY A 76 -10.94 -15.57 -15.05
N LEU A 77 -10.33 -14.56 -14.41
CA LEU A 77 -8.87 -14.41 -14.36
C LEU A 77 -8.22 -15.44 -13.40
N MET A 78 -8.99 -15.93 -12.42
CA MET A 78 -8.59 -17.01 -11.49
C MET A 78 -8.91 -18.40 -12.04
N SER A 79 -9.93 -18.51 -12.90
CA SER A 79 -10.40 -19.75 -13.53
C SER A 79 -9.77 -20.04 -14.90
N GLY A 80 -8.88 -19.17 -15.41
CA GLY A 80 -8.19 -19.38 -16.68
C GLY A 80 -9.10 -19.39 -17.91
N GLN A 81 -10.31 -18.84 -17.83
CA GLN A 81 -11.23 -18.74 -18.97
C GLN A 81 -11.09 -17.36 -19.59
N THR A 82 -10.14 -17.23 -20.50
CA THR A 82 -9.99 -16.06 -21.36
C THR A 82 -10.50 -16.39 -22.76
N PRO A 83 -11.00 -15.41 -23.53
CA PRO A 83 -11.46 -15.65 -24.90
C PRO A 83 -10.38 -16.28 -25.79
N ARG A 84 -9.11 -16.04 -25.42
CA ARG A 84 -7.93 -16.56 -26.09
C ARG A 84 -6.80 -16.78 -25.09
N ASP A 85 -6.11 -17.89 -25.23
CA ASP A 85 -4.96 -18.27 -24.41
C ASP A 85 -3.68 -17.63 -24.95
N ILE A 86 -2.73 -17.32 -24.06
CA ILE A 86 -1.36 -17.00 -24.47
C ILE A 86 -0.62 -18.33 -24.67
N THR A 87 -0.08 -18.55 -25.86
CA THR A 87 0.69 -19.76 -26.20
C THR A 87 2.21 -19.55 -26.02
N LEU A 88 2.98 -20.65 -26.09
CA LEU A 88 4.44 -20.59 -26.08
C LEU A 88 4.99 -19.77 -27.26
N ASP A 89 4.40 -19.93 -28.45
CA ASP A 89 4.79 -19.19 -29.64
C ASP A 89 4.53 -17.67 -29.50
N ASP A 90 3.48 -17.31 -28.77
CA ASP A 90 3.21 -15.91 -28.45
C ASP A 90 4.27 -15.37 -27.50
N ALA A 91 4.62 -16.14 -26.47
CA ALA A 91 5.69 -15.77 -25.55
C ALA A 91 7.03 -15.59 -26.29
N GLU A 92 7.41 -16.53 -27.15
CA GLU A 92 8.65 -16.43 -27.93
C GLU A 92 8.66 -15.22 -28.86
N ALA A 93 7.51 -14.89 -29.49
CA ALA A 93 7.41 -13.73 -30.35
C ALA A 93 7.71 -12.39 -29.65
N LEU A 94 7.57 -12.31 -28.32
CA LEU A 94 7.97 -11.14 -27.55
C LEU A 94 9.47 -10.83 -27.67
N LEU A 95 10.32 -11.84 -27.89
CA LEU A 95 11.76 -11.65 -28.09
C LEU A 95 12.10 -10.89 -29.38
N ARG A 96 11.13 -10.65 -30.28
CA ARG A 96 11.29 -9.76 -31.44
C ARG A 96 11.50 -8.30 -31.03
N SER A 97 11.03 -7.90 -29.85
CA SER A 97 11.24 -6.57 -29.29
C SER A 97 12.70 -6.37 -28.88
N ARG A 98 13.30 -5.25 -29.31
CA ARG A 98 14.65 -4.88 -28.85
C ARG A 98 14.66 -4.36 -27.42
N ALA A 99 13.51 -3.99 -26.84
CA ALA A 99 13.39 -3.53 -25.46
C ALA A 99 13.39 -4.67 -24.44
N ILE A 100 13.03 -5.88 -24.88
CA ILE A 100 12.98 -7.09 -24.07
C ILE A 100 14.37 -7.75 -24.03
N LYS A 101 14.82 -8.12 -22.83
CA LYS A 101 16.11 -8.80 -22.60
C LYS A 101 15.96 -10.31 -22.56
N ARG A 102 14.95 -10.79 -21.82
CA ARG A 102 14.63 -12.21 -21.66
C ARG A 102 13.17 -12.38 -21.24
N ILE A 103 12.65 -13.59 -21.45
CA ILE A 103 11.29 -13.98 -21.10
C ILE A 103 11.30 -15.27 -20.29
N ALA A 104 10.33 -15.42 -19.41
CA ALA A 104 10.03 -16.67 -18.75
C ALA A 104 8.52 -16.94 -18.84
N PRO A 105 8.07 -17.79 -19.77
CA PRO A 105 6.68 -18.26 -19.77
C PRO A 105 6.44 -19.04 -18.47
N LEU A 106 5.24 -18.92 -17.92
CA LEU A 106 4.87 -19.59 -16.68
C LEU A 106 3.54 -20.33 -16.86
N THR A 107 3.58 -21.63 -16.58
CA THR A 107 2.41 -22.48 -16.43
C THR A 107 2.39 -22.98 -14.99
N VAL A 108 1.26 -22.89 -14.30
CA VAL A 108 1.14 -23.31 -12.90
C VAL A 108 0.05 -24.36 -12.79
N GLY A 109 0.33 -25.42 -12.05
CA GLY A 109 -0.67 -26.42 -11.69
C GLY A 109 -0.29 -27.13 -10.39
N SER A 110 -1.24 -27.88 -9.83
CA SER A 110 -0.98 -28.74 -8.67
C SER A 110 -0.71 -30.16 -9.13
N ALA A 111 0.30 -30.82 -8.57
CA ALA A 111 0.54 -32.24 -8.80
C ALA A 111 1.08 -32.91 -7.54
N THR A 112 0.85 -34.22 -7.43
CA THR A 112 1.47 -35.02 -6.36
C THR A 112 2.91 -35.36 -6.74
N ILE A 113 3.87 -34.95 -5.91
CA ILE A 113 5.24 -35.44 -5.97
C ILE A 113 5.39 -36.65 -5.04
N SER A 114 6.08 -37.69 -5.49
CA SER A 114 6.28 -38.93 -4.74
C SER A 114 7.68 -39.51 -4.91
N ARG A 115 8.17 -40.13 -3.84
CA ARG A 115 9.43 -40.88 -3.75
C ARG A 115 9.27 -42.01 -2.73
N GLY A 116 9.30 -43.26 -3.20
CA GLY A 116 9.08 -44.42 -2.33
C GLY A 116 7.69 -44.36 -1.70
N ALA A 117 7.63 -44.44 -0.36
CA ALA A 117 6.38 -44.33 0.41
C ALA A 117 5.96 -42.88 0.73
N LEU A 118 6.79 -41.88 0.39
CA LEU A 118 6.50 -40.48 0.65
C LEU A 118 5.80 -39.84 -0.54
N ASN A 119 4.71 -39.11 -0.28
CA ASN A 119 4.02 -38.30 -1.28
C ASN A 119 3.52 -36.99 -0.66
N ARG A 120 3.39 -35.96 -1.49
CA ARG A 120 2.85 -34.65 -1.11
C ARG A 120 2.28 -33.94 -2.32
N GLU A 121 1.18 -33.23 -2.14
CA GLU A 121 0.67 -32.30 -3.13
C GLU A 121 1.50 -31.01 -3.14
N VAL A 122 1.99 -30.61 -4.32
CA VAL A 122 2.88 -29.46 -4.50
C VAL A 122 2.46 -28.63 -5.70
N VAL A 123 2.80 -27.34 -5.63
CA VAL A 123 2.64 -26.44 -6.78
C VAL A 123 3.80 -26.67 -7.74
N VAL A 124 3.47 -27.01 -8.97
CA VAL A 124 4.44 -27.19 -10.06
C VAL A 124 4.38 -25.97 -10.97
N ALA A 125 5.53 -25.33 -11.15
CA ALA A 125 5.74 -24.25 -12.10
C ALA A 125 6.51 -24.75 -13.33
N GLY A 126 5.88 -24.70 -14.49
CA GLY A 126 6.52 -24.86 -15.78
C GLY A 126 7.14 -23.54 -16.24
N SER A 127 8.45 -23.49 -16.48
CA SER A 127 9.10 -22.28 -16.99
C SER A 127 10.39 -22.56 -17.77
N SER A 128 11.07 -21.49 -18.21
CA SER A 128 12.37 -21.52 -18.89
C SER A 128 13.53 -21.33 -17.91
N SER A 129 14.76 -21.51 -18.38
CA SER A 129 15.98 -21.22 -17.61
C SER A 129 16.09 -19.76 -17.16
N ASP A 130 15.52 -18.83 -17.91
CA ASP A 130 15.57 -17.40 -17.63
C ASP A 130 14.78 -17.00 -16.38
N MET A 131 13.84 -17.85 -15.94
CA MET A 131 13.06 -17.64 -14.71
C MET A 131 13.95 -17.39 -13.48
N LEU A 132 15.11 -18.06 -13.39
CA LEU A 132 16.06 -17.87 -12.29
C LEU A 132 16.55 -16.43 -12.23
N GLY A 133 16.92 -15.88 -13.38
CA GLY A 133 17.46 -14.54 -13.48
C GLY A 133 16.41 -13.45 -13.41
N ILE A 134 15.21 -13.69 -13.96
CA ILE A 134 14.09 -12.75 -13.89
C ILE A 134 13.61 -12.63 -12.45
N ARG A 135 13.34 -13.72 -11.73
CA ARG A 135 12.85 -13.67 -10.35
C ARG A 135 13.95 -13.61 -9.28
N HIS A 136 15.20 -13.38 -9.67
CA HIS A 136 16.38 -13.37 -8.76
C HIS A 136 16.46 -14.57 -7.80
N MET A 137 16.04 -15.75 -8.28
CA MET A 137 16.12 -16.97 -7.50
C MET A 137 17.58 -17.44 -7.39
N SER A 138 17.94 -18.04 -6.26
CA SER A 138 19.27 -18.62 -6.03
C SER A 138 19.19 -20.13 -5.84
N ILE A 139 20.16 -20.85 -6.39
CA ILE A 139 20.30 -22.29 -6.23
C ILE A 139 21.16 -22.58 -4.99
N ALA A 140 20.67 -23.45 -4.10
CA ALA A 140 21.45 -23.93 -2.96
C ALA A 140 22.44 -25.02 -3.40
N VAL A 141 21.98 -25.98 -4.22
CA VAL A 141 22.80 -27.12 -4.68
C VAL A 141 22.39 -27.50 -6.10
N GLY A 142 23.36 -27.84 -6.94
CA GLY A 142 23.15 -28.31 -8.30
C GLY A 142 23.01 -27.17 -9.31
N SER A 143 22.19 -27.36 -10.32
CA SER A 143 21.96 -26.39 -11.40
C SER A 143 20.47 -26.12 -11.59
N PHE A 144 20.14 -24.96 -12.16
CA PHE A 144 18.78 -24.67 -12.59
C PHE A 144 18.43 -25.40 -13.90
N LEU A 145 17.24 -25.13 -14.45
CA LEU A 145 16.84 -25.63 -15.76
C LEU A 145 17.89 -25.27 -16.83
N PRO A 146 18.22 -26.21 -17.73
CA PRO A 146 19.18 -25.97 -18.80
C PRO A 146 18.67 -24.88 -19.75
N PRO A 147 19.56 -24.03 -20.30
CA PRO A 147 19.20 -23.13 -21.38
C PRO A 147 18.87 -23.97 -22.63
N GLY A 148 17.83 -23.57 -23.35
CA GLY A 148 17.37 -24.31 -24.52
C GLY A 148 16.07 -23.76 -25.10
N ASP A 149 15.56 -24.49 -26.08
CA ASP A 149 14.26 -24.22 -26.70
C ASP A 149 13.13 -24.36 -25.68
N LEU A 150 12.15 -23.45 -25.73
CA LEU A 150 10.95 -23.49 -24.89
C LEU A 150 10.10 -24.75 -25.13
N HIS A 151 10.22 -25.35 -26.31
CA HIS A 151 9.53 -26.57 -26.70
C HIS A 151 10.22 -27.86 -26.21
N ASP A 152 11.43 -27.77 -25.65
CA ASP A 152 12.14 -28.94 -25.16
C ASP A 152 11.48 -29.53 -23.90
N SER A 153 11.14 -30.82 -23.98
CA SER A 153 10.39 -31.55 -22.96
C SER A 153 11.33 -32.40 -22.07
N ALA A 154 12.43 -31.80 -21.62
CA ALA A 154 13.39 -32.47 -20.76
C ALA A 154 12.74 -32.88 -19.42
N SER A 155 12.89 -34.17 -19.06
CA SER A 155 12.33 -34.73 -17.82
C SER A 155 13.22 -34.45 -16.60
N VAL A 156 13.46 -33.17 -16.34
CA VAL A 156 14.27 -32.65 -15.22
C VAL A 156 13.43 -31.74 -14.33
N CYS A 157 13.78 -31.66 -13.05
CA CYS A 157 13.11 -30.77 -12.11
C CYS A 157 14.08 -30.13 -11.12
N VAL A 158 13.69 -28.96 -10.62
CA VAL A 158 14.35 -28.23 -9.54
C VAL A 158 13.37 -28.17 -8.38
N LEU A 159 13.83 -28.55 -7.18
CA LEU A 159 12.98 -28.62 -5.98
C LEU A 159 13.15 -27.39 -5.10
N GLY A 160 12.06 -26.92 -4.51
CA GLY A 160 12.10 -26.02 -3.35
C GLY A 160 12.72 -26.69 -2.14
N ASN A 161 13.27 -25.88 -1.22
CA ASN A 161 14.01 -26.38 -0.06
C ASN A 161 13.14 -27.23 0.89
N ALA A 162 11.86 -26.87 1.08
CA ALA A 162 10.96 -27.63 1.95
C ALA A 162 10.67 -29.02 1.37
N ILE A 163 10.37 -29.09 0.07
CA ILE A 163 10.14 -30.34 -0.65
C ILE A 163 11.38 -31.25 -0.59
N LYS A 164 12.57 -30.67 -0.77
CA LYS A 164 13.83 -31.42 -0.61
C LYS A 164 13.92 -32.03 0.78
N ARG A 165 13.67 -31.25 1.83
CA ARG A 165 13.77 -31.71 3.23
C ARG A 165 12.78 -32.83 3.53
N GLU A 166 11.55 -32.73 3.03
CA GLU A 166 10.52 -33.72 3.31
C GLU A 166 10.73 -35.04 2.55
N LEU A 167 11.09 -34.99 1.27
CA LEU A 167 11.24 -36.20 0.45
C LEU A 167 12.61 -36.88 0.60
N PHE A 168 13.65 -36.12 0.97
CA PHE A 168 15.04 -36.63 1.02
C PHE A 168 15.67 -36.51 2.41
N GLY A 169 15.07 -35.80 3.36
CA GLY A 169 15.67 -35.54 4.66
C GLY A 169 17.06 -34.89 4.52
N ASN A 170 18.04 -35.48 5.20
CA ASN A 170 19.45 -35.08 5.10
C ASN A 170 20.17 -35.69 3.89
N GLY A 171 19.51 -36.55 3.11
CA GLY A 171 20.07 -37.18 1.92
C GLY A 171 20.29 -36.22 0.75
N GLN A 172 21.05 -36.69 -0.24
CA GLN A 172 21.32 -35.98 -1.48
C GLN A 172 20.12 -36.09 -2.44
N ALA A 173 19.58 -34.94 -2.85
CA ALA A 173 18.45 -34.89 -3.79
C ALA A 173 18.89 -34.82 -5.25
N VAL A 174 19.93 -34.05 -5.55
CA VAL A 174 20.44 -33.88 -6.92
C VAL A 174 20.94 -35.21 -7.49
N GLY A 175 20.54 -35.53 -8.72
CA GLY A 175 20.85 -36.76 -9.42
C GLY A 175 19.81 -37.87 -9.23
N GLN A 176 18.93 -37.76 -8.23
CA GLN A 176 17.91 -38.75 -7.94
C GLN A 176 16.65 -38.55 -8.79
N SER A 177 15.83 -39.59 -8.90
CA SER A 177 14.52 -39.49 -9.55
C SER A 177 13.38 -39.29 -8.56
N VAL A 178 12.40 -38.49 -8.95
CA VAL A 178 11.11 -38.30 -8.28
C VAL A 178 9.99 -38.50 -9.30
N ARG A 179 8.80 -38.88 -8.84
CA ARG A 179 7.62 -38.97 -9.69
C ARG A 179 6.70 -37.80 -9.39
N ILE A 180 6.35 -37.02 -10.41
CA ILE A 180 5.45 -35.86 -10.31
C ILE A 180 4.25 -36.17 -11.21
N GLY A 181 3.07 -36.29 -10.61
CA GLY A 181 1.89 -36.86 -11.29
C GLY A 181 2.22 -38.24 -11.85
N ASP A 182 2.03 -38.40 -13.16
CA ASP A 182 2.27 -39.67 -13.84
C ASP A 182 3.67 -39.84 -14.46
N ARG A 183 4.56 -38.86 -14.29
CA ARG A 183 5.87 -38.84 -14.97
C ARG A 183 7.04 -38.86 -14.00
N ARG A 184 8.17 -39.41 -14.45
CA ARG A 184 9.41 -39.46 -13.67
C ARG A 184 10.34 -38.34 -14.11
N PHE A 185 10.89 -37.62 -13.13
CA PHE A 185 11.80 -36.50 -13.33
C PHE A 185 13.11 -36.75 -12.60
N ARG A 186 14.22 -36.31 -13.18
CA ARG A 186 15.51 -36.25 -12.50
C ARG A 186 15.66 -34.90 -11.79
N VAL A 187 16.00 -34.93 -10.51
CA VAL A 187 16.31 -33.71 -9.76
C VAL A 187 17.68 -33.22 -10.18
N ILE A 188 17.77 -31.99 -10.70
CA ILE A 188 19.04 -31.38 -11.15
C ILE A 188 19.51 -30.24 -10.24
N GLY A 189 18.61 -29.69 -9.42
CA GLY A 189 18.94 -28.64 -8.48
C GLY A 189 17.93 -28.50 -7.34
N VAL A 190 18.33 -27.74 -6.34
CA VAL A 190 17.51 -27.36 -5.18
C VAL A 190 17.63 -25.86 -5.00
N LEU A 191 16.49 -25.16 -4.93
CA LEU A 191 16.45 -23.72 -4.67
C LEU A 191 16.88 -23.44 -3.24
N ALA A 192 17.61 -22.36 -3.04
CA ALA A 192 17.85 -21.85 -1.71
C ALA A 192 16.54 -21.32 -1.11
N SER A 193 16.45 -21.35 0.21
CA SER A 193 15.28 -20.80 0.88
C SER A 193 15.28 -19.29 0.71
N GLN A 194 14.26 -18.83 -0.02
CA GLN A 194 13.92 -17.45 -0.23
C GLN A 194 12.44 -17.38 0.08
N GLY A 195 12.03 -16.41 0.90
CA GLY A 195 10.68 -16.31 1.44
C GLY A 195 9.57 -16.21 0.37
N GLU A 196 8.41 -15.76 0.80
CA GLU A 196 7.28 -15.58 -0.11
C GLU A 196 7.43 -14.27 -0.91
N SER A 197 7.22 -14.34 -2.22
CA SER A 197 7.18 -13.15 -3.09
C SER A 197 6.06 -13.29 -4.11
N MET A 198 5.20 -12.27 -4.21
CA MET A 198 4.03 -12.22 -5.10
C MET A 198 3.11 -13.45 -5.00
N GLY A 199 2.87 -13.93 -3.77
CA GLY A 199 1.98 -15.08 -3.49
C GLY A 199 2.57 -16.44 -3.87
N MET A 200 3.87 -16.52 -4.18
CA MET A 200 4.58 -17.78 -4.42
C MET A 200 5.69 -17.97 -3.40
N ARG A 201 5.60 -19.06 -2.66
CA ARG A 201 6.65 -19.50 -1.73
C ARG A 201 7.60 -20.44 -2.46
N THR A 202 8.82 -19.97 -2.70
CA THR A 202 9.86 -20.70 -3.46
C THR A 202 10.22 -22.04 -2.81
N ASP A 203 10.04 -22.15 -1.49
CA ASP A 203 10.34 -23.35 -0.71
C ASP A 203 9.44 -24.56 -1.03
N ASP A 204 8.20 -24.33 -1.46
CA ASP A 204 7.20 -25.38 -1.74
C ASP A 204 6.87 -25.54 -3.22
N LEU A 205 7.75 -25.04 -4.08
CA LEU A 205 7.58 -25.08 -5.53
C LEU A 205 8.44 -26.19 -6.14
N VAL A 206 7.91 -26.86 -7.16
CA VAL A 206 8.73 -27.66 -8.08
C VAL A 206 8.77 -26.97 -9.43
N ILE A 207 9.96 -26.72 -9.95
CA ILE A 207 10.14 -26.08 -11.26
C ILE A 207 10.55 -27.13 -12.29
N ILE A 208 9.84 -27.17 -13.43
CA ILE A 208 10.11 -28.05 -14.58
C ILE A 208 10.11 -27.22 -15.88
N PRO A 209 10.67 -27.74 -16.99
CA PRO A 209 10.56 -27.07 -18.28
C PRO A 209 9.10 -26.86 -18.70
N VAL A 210 8.81 -25.70 -19.30
CA VAL A 210 7.44 -25.29 -19.64
C VAL A 210 6.72 -26.27 -20.58
N ALA A 211 7.40 -26.80 -21.60
CA ALA A 211 6.82 -27.83 -22.47
C ALA A 211 6.47 -29.12 -21.71
N THR A 212 7.26 -29.47 -20.69
CA THR A 212 6.96 -30.64 -19.85
C THR A 212 5.75 -30.39 -18.95
N ALA A 213 5.56 -29.16 -18.47
CA ALA A 213 4.37 -28.76 -17.72
C ALA A 213 3.10 -28.77 -18.61
N HIS A 214 3.19 -28.29 -19.85
CA HIS A 214 2.09 -28.35 -20.82
C HIS A 214 1.61 -29.79 -21.03
N GLN A 215 2.54 -30.73 -21.20
CA GLN A 215 2.23 -32.15 -21.31
C GLN A 215 1.68 -32.74 -20.00
N LEU A 216 2.23 -32.35 -18.85
CA LEU A 216 1.79 -32.86 -17.54
C LEU A 216 0.35 -32.42 -17.22
N PHE A 217 -0.01 -31.19 -17.56
CA PHE A 217 -1.32 -30.59 -17.28
C PHE A 217 -2.29 -30.64 -18.46
N ASN A 218 -1.87 -31.22 -19.59
CA ASN A 218 -2.63 -31.29 -20.83
C ASN A 218 -3.20 -29.91 -21.25
N THR A 219 -2.34 -28.90 -21.25
CA THR A 219 -2.70 -27.51 -21.58
C THR A 219 -1.71 -26.92 -22.58
N THR A 220 -2.20 -26.00 -23.41
CA THR A 220 -1.38 -25.17 -24.32
C THR A 220 -1.30 -23.71 -23.85
N SER A 221 -2.02 -23.37 -22.78
CA SER A 221 -2.16 -22.02 -22.25
C SER A 221 -1.11 -21.71 -21.19
N LEU A 222 -0.55 -20.50 -21.25
CA LEU A 222 0.31 -19.94 -20.24
C LEU A 222 -0.51 -19.21 -19.19
N PHE A 223 -0.16 -19.43 -17.92
CA PHE A 223 -0.74 -18.67 -16.81
C PHE A 223 -0.33 -17.19 -16.87
N ARG A 224 0.94 -16.92 -17.19
CA ARG A 224 1.48 -15.58 -17.43
C ARG A 224 2.82 -15.66 -18.17
N VAL A 225 3.27 -14.56 -18.76
CA VAL A 225 4.64 -14.40 -19.25
C VAL A 225 5.35 -13.35 -18.43
N LEU A 226 6.49 -13.70 -17.86
CA LEU A 226 7.39 -12.74 -17.20
C LEU A 226 8.40 -12.22 -18.22
N ILE A 227 8.59 -10.91 -18.26
CA ILE A 227 9.48 -10.23 -19.18
C ILE A 227 10.45 -9.40 -18.35
N GLU A 228 11.74 -9.49 -18.62
CA GLU A 228 12.71 -8.51 -18.14
C GLU A 228 13.04 -7.52 -19.26
N ALA A 229 12.74 -6.25 -19.04
CA ALA A 229 13.19 -5.17 -19.92
C ALA A 229 14.70 -4.94 -19.75
N LYS A 230 15.39 -4.49 -20.81
CA LYS A 230 16.85 -4.27 -20.79
C LYS A 230 17.30 -3.29 -19.72
N ASN A 231 16.52 -2.23 -19.51
CA ASN A 231 16.72 -1.22 -18.48
C ASN A 231 15.38 -0.59 -18.11
N ARG A 232 15.40 0.29 -17.10
CA ARG A 232 14.20 0.97 -16.61
C ARG A 232 13.51 1.82 -17.68
N ASP A 233 14.29 2.52 -18.51
CA ASP A 233 13.76 3.40 -19.55
C ASP A 233 13.07 2.61 -20.69
N ALA A 234 13.53 1.37 -20.92
CA ALA A 234 12.95 0.48 -21.91
C ALA A 234 11.64 -0.19 -21.45
N ILE A 235 11.22 -0.05 -20.19
CA ILE A 235 9.98 -0.66 -19.69
C ILE A 235 8.77 -0.17 -20.49
N ALA A 236 8.63 1.15 -20.68
CA ALA A 236 7.50 1.71 -21.42
C ALA A 236 7.46 1.22 -22.87
N THR A 237 8.63 1.13 -23.51
CA THR A 237 8.76 0.57 -24.86
C THR A 237 8.45 -0.92 -24.88
N ALA A 238 8.93 -1.70 -23.91
CA ALA A 238 8.67 -3.13 -23.78
C ALA A 238 7.19 -3.42 -23.59
N VAL A 239 6.47 -2.62 -22.79
CA VAL A 239 5.02 -2.71 -22.62
C VAL A 239 4.32 -2.46 -23.97
N SER A 240 4.61 -1.32 -24.61
CA SER A 240 3.95 -0.97 -25.88
C SER A 240 4.25 -1.98 -27.00
N GLU A 241 5.48 -2.47 -27.09
CA GLU A 241 5.86 -3.48 -28.08
C GLU A 241 5.27 -4.85 -27.77
N ALA A 242 5.23 -5.27 -26.50
CA ALA A 242 4.58 -6.52 -26.09
C ALA A 242 3.08 -6.50 -26.43
N GLU A 243 2.38 -5.42 -26.12
CA GLU A 243 0.97 -5.26 -26.49
C GLU A 243 0.78 -5.31 -28.01
N LYS A 244 1.61 -4.61 -28.79
CA LYS A 244 1.54 -4.64 -30.26
C LYS A 244 1.78 -6.03 -30.82
N ILE A 245 2.78 -6.75 -30.32
CA ILE A 245 3.10 -8.11 -30.76
C ILE A 245 1.93 -9.05 -30.46
N MET A 246 1.36 -8.99 -29.25
CA MET A 246 0.22 -9.80 -28.85
C MET A 246 -1.01 -9.50 -29.70
N VAL A 247 -1.35 -8.22 -29.88
CA VAL A 247 -2.46 -7.78 -30.74
C VAL A 247 -2.28 -8.27 -32.17
N GLN A 248 -1.06 -8.19 -32.73
CA GLN A 248 -0.79 -8.66 -34.09
C GLN A 248 -0.99 -10.17 -34.22
N ARG A 249 -0.58 -10.94 -33.21
CA ARG A 249 -0.72 -12.41 -33.20
C ARG A 249 -2.15 -12.86 -32.90
N HIS A 250 -2.91 -12.06 -32.17
CA HIS A 250 -4.29 -12.35 -31.79
C HIS A 250 -5.29 -11.64 -32.71
N SER A 251 -4.96 -11.54 -34.00
CA SER A 251 -5.86 -11.01 -35.05
C SER A 251 -6.42 -9.60 -34.79
N GLY A 252 -5.68 -8.75 -34.09
CA GLY A 252 -6.09 -7.39 -33.75
C GLY A 252 -6.83 -7.26 -32.42
N GLU A 253 -7.08 -8.36 -31.71
CA GLU A 253 -7.74 -8.33 -30.41
C GLU A 253 -6.77 -7.93 -29.30
N ARG A 254 -7.25 -7.10 -28.37
CA ARG A 254 -6.55 -6.76 -27.14
C ARG A 254 -7.13 -7.62 -26.03
N ASP A 255 -6.55 -8.77 -25.82
CA ASP A 255 -7.00 -9.83 -24.92
C ASP A 255 -5.93 -10.18 -23.88
N VAL A 256 -4.85 -9.39 -23.81
CA VAL A 256 -3.82 -9.49 -22.78
C VAL A 256 -3.82 -8.26 -21.89
N THR A 257 -3.41 -8.44 -20.64
CA THR A 257 -3.16 -7.34 -19.71
C THR A 257 -1.67 -7.31 -19.40
N VAL A 258 -1.04 -6.15 -19.61
CA VAL A 258 0.35 -5.93 -19.24
C VAL A 258 0.41 -5.19 -17.90
N ILE A 259 1.05 -5.80 -16.92
CA ILE A 259 1.23 -5.26 -15.57
C ILE A 259 2.69 -4.86 -15.37
N THR A 260 2.88 -3.64 -14.88
CA THR A 260 4.16 -3.12 -14.42
C THR A 260 4.04 -2.64 -12.98
N GLN A 261 5.19 -2.47 -12.31
CA GLN A 261 5.24 -1.86 -10.99
C GLN A 261 4.54 -0.48 -10.97
N ASP A 262 4.82 0.36 -11.96
CA ASP A 262 4.25 1.72 -12.04
C ASP A 262 2.74 1.69 -12.26
N ALA A 263 2.21 0.75 -13.06
CA ALA A 263 0.77 0.60 -13.26
C ALA A 263 0.04 0.17 -11.97
N VAL A 264 0.64 -0.74 -11.20
CA VAL A 264 0.11 -1.14 -9.88
C VAL A 264 0.14 0.04 -8.92
N LEU A 265 1.27 0.73 -8.81
CA LEU A 265 1.41 1.91 -7.96
C LEU A 265 0.42 3.02 -8.33
N GLN A 266 0.24 3.29 -9.62
CA GLN A 266 -0.73 4.28 -10.09
C GLN A 266 -2.17 3.88 -9.74
N THR A 267 -2.48 2.59 -9.78
CA THR A 267 -3.81 2.08 -9.40
C THR A 267 -4.06 2.27 -7.91
N PHE A 268 -3.08 1.92 -7.07
CA PHE A 268 -3.11 2.20 -5.63
C PHE A 268 -3.22 3.70 -5.36
N ASP A 269 -2.46 4.54 -6.07
CA ASP A 269 -2.52 6.00 -5.91
C ASP A 269 -3.91 6.55 -6.23
N ARG A 270 -4.58 6.04 -7.27
CA ARG A 270 -5.98 6.42 -7.58
C ARG A 270 -6.93 6.03 -6.44
N ILE A 271 -6.81 4.81 -5.92
CA ILE A 271 -7.65 4.32 -4.81
C ILE A 271 -7.38 5.15 -3.54
N LEU A 272 -6.12 5.33 -3.17
CA LEU A 272 -5.69 6.10 -2.01
C LEU A 272 -6.10 7.56 -2.13
N THR A 273 -6.02 8.16 -3.32
CA THR A 273 -6.49 9.52 -3.57
C THR A 273 -8.00 9.61 -3.38
N ALA A 274 -8.77 8.66 -3.90
CA ALA A 274 -10.23 8.62 -3.70
C ALA A 274 -10.59 8.46 -2.21
N LEU A 275 -9.95 7.54 -1.51
CA LEU A 275 -10.12 7.35 -0.06
C LEU A 275 -9.69 8.60 0.72
N THR A 276 -8.59 9.25 0.31
CA THR A 276 -8.09 10.48 0.94
C THR A 276 -9.05 11.63 0.73
N MET A 277 -9.67 11.75 -0.45
CA MET A 277 -10.73 12.74 -0.68
C MET A 277 -11.97 12.44 0.17
N ALA A 278 -12.39 11.18 0.26
CA ALA A 278 -13.55 10.78 1.06
C ALA A 278 -13.31 11.03 2.57
N VAL A 279 -12.21 10.52 3.11
CA VAL A 279 -11.82 10.73 4.52
C VAL A 279 -11.50 12.20 4.77
N GLY A 280 -10.87 12.89 3.83
CA GLY A 280 -10.62 14.32 3.89
C GLY A 280 -11.90 15.14 3.95
N GLY A 281 -12.93 14.75 3.19
CA GLY A 281 -14.28 15.34 3.27
C GLY A 281 -14.93 15.11 4.64
N ILE A 282 -14.88 13.87 5.16
CA ILE A 282 -15.39 13.55 6.51
C ILE A 282 -14.61 14.34 7.58
N ALA A 283 -13.30 14.44 7.44
CA ALA A 283 -12.43 15.20 8.34
C ALA A 283 -12.74 16.70 8.25
N ALA A 284 -12.98 17.25 7.05
CA ALA A 284 -13.37 18.64 6.85
C ALA A 284 -14.71 18.95 7.52
N ILE A 285 -15.71 18.07 7.40
CA ILE A 285 -16.99 18.21 8.11
C ILE A 285 -16.77 18.12 9.62
N SER A 286 -15.99 17.16 10.09
CA SER A 286 -15.68 16.98 11.51
C SER A 286 -14.95 18.19 12.09
N LEU A 287 -14.02 18.77 11.34
CA LEU A 287 -13.30 20.00 11.68
C LEU A 287 -14.24 21.21 11.66
N ALA A 288 -15.17 21.30 10.70
CA ALA A 288 -16.18 22.36 10.68
C ALA A 288 -17.11 22.28 11.88
N VAL A 289 -17.59 21.07 12.24
CA VAL A 289 -18.40 20.83 13.44
C VAL A 289 -17.60 21.18 14.70
N ALA A 290 -16.34 20.73 14.80
CA ALA A 290 -15.45 21.09 15.89
C ALA A 290 -15.23 22.60 15.97
N GLY A 291 -15.06 23.27 14.82
CA GLY A 291 -14.91 24.71 14.69
C GLY A 291 -16.13 25.48 15.15
N VAL A 292 -17.33 25.09 14.71
CA VAL A 292 -18.60 25.69 15.16
C VAL A 292 -18.81 25.47 16.66
N LEU A 293 -18.46 24.28 17.17
CA LEU A 293 -18.44 24.03 18.61
C LEU A 293 -17.50 25.01 19.31
N ILE A 294 -16.25 25.17 18.84
CA ILE A 294 -15.27 26.10 19.42
C ILE A 294 -15.84 27.52 19.42
N MET A 295 -16.41 27.94 18.30
CA MET A 295 -17.03 29.26 18.18
C MET A 295 -18.14 29.48 19.21
N ASN A 296 -19.09 28.55 19.30
CA ASN A 296 -20.22 28.66 20.23
C ASN A 296 -19.78 28.69 21.68
N VAL A 297 -18.80 27.86 22.02
CA VAL A 297 -18.23 27.82 23.36
C VAL A 297 -17.53 29.12 23.70
N MET A 298 -16.75 29.65 22.77
CA MET A 298 -16.04 30.91 22.97
C MET A 298 -17.03 32.08 23.11
N LEU A 299 -18.15 32.08 22.39
CA LEU A 299 -19.19 33.10 22.58
C LEU A 299 -19.83 33.03 23.96
N ILE A 300 -20.13 31.82 24.44
CA ILE A 300 -20.66 31.62 25.79
C ILE A 300 -19.62 32.06 26.83
N ALA A 301 -18.34 31.72 26.63
CA ALA A 301 -17.25 32.13 27.51
C ALA A 301 -17.09 33.66 27.53
N VAL A 302 -17.20 34.34 26.37
CA VAL A 302 -17.22 35.80 26.29
C VAL A 302 -18.39 36.37 27.08
N ALA A 303 -19.59 35.80 26.93
CA ALA A 303 -20.80 36.25 27.63
C ALA A 303 -20.70 36.07 29.16
N GLN A 304 -20.14 34.96 29.62
CA GLN A 304 -19.93 34.70 31.05
C GLN A 304 -18.86 35.62 31.66
N ARG A 305 -17.90 36.09 30.84
CA ARG A 305 -16.75 36.89 31.28
C ARG A 305 -16.84 38.37 30.89
N ILE A 306 -18.04 38.87 30.55
CA ILE A 306 -18.25 40.27 30.12
C ILE A 306 -17.65 41.26 31.13
N LYS A 307 -17.93 41.08 32.43
CA LYS A 307 -17.44 41.97 33.50
C LYS A 307 -15.91 41.94 33.62
N GLU A 308 -15.28 40.78 33.49
CA GLU A 308 -13.81 40.65 33.51
C GLU A 308 -13.17 41.37 32.33
N ILE A 309 -13.73 41.19 31.12
CA ILE A 309 -13.24 41.83 29.90
C ILE A 309 -13.44 43.35 29.98
N GLY A 310 -14.56 43.80 30.54
CA GLY A 310 -14.86 45.21 30.82
C GLY A 310 -13.85 45.84 31.78
N LEU A 311 -13.51 45.15 32.87
CA LEU A 311 -12.49 45.60 33.82
C LEU A 311 -11.11 45.69 33.17
N LEU A 312 -10.69 44.69 32.40
CA LEU A 312 -9.42 44.71 31.68
C LEU A 312 -9.32 45.91 30.72
N LYS A 313 -10.41 46.22 30.01
CA LYS A 313 -10.46 47.38 29.12
C LYS A 313 -10.49 48.71 29.86
N ALA A 314 -11.22 48.79 30.97
CA ALA A 314 -11.25 49.99 31.82
C ALA A 314 -9.87 50.30 32.43
N LEU A 315 -9.07 49.27 32.69
CA LEU A 315 -7.66 49.37 33.11
C LEU A 315 -6.69 49.65 31.94
N GLY A 316 -7.19 49.84 30.71
CA GLY A 316 -6.39 50.27 29.55
C GLY A 316 -5.94 49.16 28.60
N ALA A 317 -6.44 47.92 28.73
CA ALA A 317 -6.09 46.85 27.79
C ALA A 317 -6.66 47.11 26.38
N PRO A 318 -5.81 47.19 25.32
CA PRO A 318 -6.30 47.45 23.97
C PRO A 318 -7.08 46.25 23.41
N GLY A 319 -8.06 46.51 22.55
CA GLY A 319 -8.88 45.44 21.93
C GLY A 319 -8.06 44.39 21.17
N LYS A 320 -6.89 44.76 20.63
CA LYS A 320 -5.94 43.81 20.01
C LYS A 320 -5.40 42.79 21.01
N GLN A 321 -5.15 43.19 22.26
CA GLN A 321 -4.69 42.31 23.33
C GLN A 321 -5.78 41.32 23.74
N ILE A 322 -7.03 41.79 23.89
CA ILE A 322 -8.18 40.91 24.14
C ILE A 322 -8.33 39.90 23.01
N ARG A 323 -8.21 40.32 21.75
CA ARG A 323 -8.30 39.41 20.60
C ARG A 323 -7.21 38.34 20.61
N HIS A 324 -5.96 38.69 20.94
CA HIS A 324 -4.87 37.70 21.04
C HIS A 324 -5.08 36.69 22.17
N LEU A 325 -5.72 37.08 23.26
CA LEU A 325 -6.04 36.19 24.38
C LEU A 325 -6.97 35.05 23.94
N PHE A 326 -8.07 35.39 23.23
CA PHE A 326 -9.00 34.41 22.70
C PHE A 326 -8.39 33.56 21.57
N PHE A 327 -7.52 34.14 20.74
CA PHE A 327 -6.77 33.35 19.74
C PHE A 327 -5.81 32.37 20.39
N ALA A 328 -5.10 32.77 21.45
CA ALA A 328 -4.20 31.88 22.18
C ALA A 328 -4.97 30.70 22.80
N GLU A 329 -6.16 30.94 23.35
CA GLU A 329 -7.03 29.87 23.87
C GLU A 329 -7.48 28.89 22.78
N ALA A 330 -7.89 29.39 21.62
CA ALA A 330 -8.27 28.54 20.49
C ALA A 330 -7.08 27.73 19.95
N VAL A 331 -5.91 28.35 19.83
CA VAL A 331 -4.67 27.66 19.41
C VAL A 331 -4.27 26.59 20.41
N LEU A 332 -4.40 26.83 21.72
CA LEU A 332 -4.13 25.82 22.75
C LEU A 332 -5.11 24.64 22.65
N LEU A 333 -6.41 24.90 22.49
CA LEU A 333 -7.42 23.85 22.28
C LEU A 333 -7.11 23.00 21.05
N SER A 334 -6.85 23.64 19.91
CA SER A 334 -6.50 22.96 18.67
C SER A 334 -5.17 22.25 18.73
N GLY A 335 -4.19 22.81 19.43
CA GLY A 335 -2.90 22.17 19.68
C GLY A 335 -3.06 20.89 20.49
N VAL A 336 -3.79 20.92 21.62
CA VAL A 336 -4.01 19.73 22.46
C VAL A 336 -4.83 18.68 21.71
N GLY A 337 -5.90 19.08 21.02
CA GLY A 337 -6.70 18.15 20.20
C GLY A 337 -5.89 17.53 19.05
N SER A 338 -5.03 18.32 18.41
CA SER A 338 -4.12 17.83 17.36
C SER A 338 -3.09 16.85 17.93
N VAL A 339 -2.44 17.17 19.04
CA VAL A 339 -1.47 16.25 19.71
C VAL A 339 -2.16 14.94 20.10
N ALA A 340 -3.36 15.00 20.70
CA ALA A 340 -4.13 13.80 21.01
C ALA A 340 -4.45 12.99 19.75
N GLY A 341 -4.84 13.65 18.66
CA GLY A 341 -5.09 12.99 17.37
C GLY A 341 -3.84 12.36 16.77
N LEU A 342 -2.69 13.02 16.86
CA LEU A 342 -1.41 12.46 16.42
C LEU A 342 -1.08 11.20 17.22
N VAL A 343 -1.20 11.25 18.56
CA VAL A 343 -0.97 10.09 19.42
C VAL A 343 -1.88 8.93 19.03
N LEU A 344 -3.19 9.18 18.86
CA LEU A 344 -4.13 8.17 18.39
C LEU A 344 -3.77 7.62 17.00
N GLY A 345 -3.35 8.48 16.08
CA GLY A 345 -2.93 8.08 14.74
C GLY A 345 -1.67 7.21 14.72
N TYR A 346 -0.68 7.56 15.55
CA TYR A 346 0.54 6.75 15.73
C TYR A 346 0.24 5.41 16.41
N VAL A 347 -0.59 5.41 17.46
CA VAL A 347 -1.02 4.17 18.13
C VAL A 347 -1.78 3.27 17.15
N GLY A 348 -2.72 3.83 16.38
CA GLY A 348 -3.45 3.09 15.34
C GLY A 348 -2.50 2.51 14.29
N SER A 349 -1.56 3.31 13.78
CA SER A 349 -0.55 2.86 12.82
C SER A 349 0.33 1.74 13.38
N PHE A 350 0.72 1.84 14.66
CA PHE A 350 1.51 0.81 15.34
C PHE A 350 0.74 -0.50 15.50
N ILE A 351 -0.55 -0.44 15.88
CA ILE A 351 -1.42 -1.61 15.98
C ILE A 351 -1.53 -2.29 14.61
N ILE A 352 -1.76 -1.51 13.54
CA ILE A 352 -1.83 -2.04 12.17
C ILE A 352 -0.51 -2.72 11.79
N GLY A 353 0.65 -2.11 12.06
CA GLY A 353 1.95 -2.70 11.77
C GLY A 353 2.22 -3.99 12.56
N LYS A 354 1.61 -4.17 13.74
CA LYS A 354 1.67 -5.42 14.50
C LYS A 354 0.77 -6.51 13.94
N VAL A 355 -0.44 -6.16 13.49
CA VAL A 355 -1.38 -7.11 12.89
C VAL A 355 -0.92 -7.53 11.49
N TYR A 356 -0.29 -6.63 10.75
CA TYR A 356 0.24 -6.86 9.41
C TYR A 356 1.74 -6.54 9.33
N PRO A 357 2.63 -7.42 9.82
CA PRO A 357 4.08 -7.18 9.89
C PRO A 357 4.75 -6.96 8.53
N MET A 358 4.13 -7.46 7.46
CA MET A 358 4.61 -7.30 6.08
C MET A 358 4.39 -5.88 5.54
N LEU A 359 3.53 -5.07 6.16
CA LEU A 359 3.25 -3.70 5.72
C LEU A 359 4.11 -2.71 6.53
N PRO A 360 5.05 -1.99 5.90
CA PRO A 360 5.85 -0.97 6.57
C PRO A 360 5.04 0.31 6.79
N VAL A 361 4.10 0.27 7.75
CA VAL A 361 3.22 1.39 8.09
C VAL A 361 4.01 2.43 8.87
N SER A 362 4.21 3.60 8.27
CA SER A 362 4.88 4.72 8.91
C SER A 362 4.33 6.04 8.37
N PRO A 363 3.70 6.87 9.22
CA PRO A 363 3.18 8.16 8.78
C PRO A 363 4.31 9.05 8.29
N PRO A 364 4.23 9.63 7.08
CA PRO A 364 5.26 10.54 6.60
C PRO A 364 5.19 11.88 7.35
N TRP A 365 6.35 12.52 7.54
CA TRP A 365 6.46 13.77 8.31
C TRP A 365 5.58 14.91 7.76
N TRP A 366 5.39 14.97 6.44
CA TRP A 366 4.55 15.97 5.79
C TRP A 366 3.06 15.80 6.14
N ALA A 367 2.59 14.57 6.33
CA ALA A 367 1.19 14.30 6.71
C ALA A 367 0.92 14.76 8.15
N VAL A 368 1.88 14.53 9.06
CA VAL A 368 1.83 15.02 10.44
C VAL A 368 1.75 16.55 10.48
N LEU A 369 2.61 17.23 9.70
CA LEU A 369 2.56 18.69 9.59
C LEU A 369 1.25 19.18 8.98
N ALA A 370 0.80 18.58 7.87
CA ALA A 370 -0.44 18.97 7.21
C ALA A 370 -1.66 18.82 8.12
N ALA A 371 -1.79 17.69 8.83
CA ALA A 371 -2.89 17.47 9.77
C ALA A 371 -2.84 18.46 10.95
N THR A 372 -1.65 18.73 11.49
CA THR A 372 -1.47 19.69 12.60
C THR A 372 -1.81 21.11 12.17
N LEU A 373 -1.31 21.55 11.02
CA LEU A 373 -1.58 22.89 10.49
C LEU A 373 -3.06 23.07 10.15
N THR A 374 -3.71 22.03 9.61
CA THR A 374 -5.14 22.08 9.31
C THR A 374 -5.98 22.19 10.59
N ALA A 375 -5.63 21.45 11.65
CA ALA A 375 -6.31 21.54 12.95
C ALA A 375 -6.13 22.92 13.61
N LEU A 376 -4.90 23.45 13.63
CA LEU A 376 -4.60 24.78 14.16
C LEU A 376 -5.29 25.88 13.35
N GLY A 377 -5.21 25.80 12.01
CA GLY A 377 -5.86 26.74 11.11
C GLY A 377 -7.37 26.78 11.31
N THR A 378 -8.00 25.61 11.50
CA THR A 378 -9.44 25.52 11.82
C THR A 378 -9.76 26.23 13.14
N GLY A 379 -9.00 25.96 14.21
CA GLY A 379 -9.22 26.62 15.50
C GLY A 379 -9.09 28.14 15.45
N VAL A 380 -8.08 28.64 14.74
CA VAL A 380 -7.89 30.07 14.52
C VAL A 380 -9.05 30.66 13.71
N LEU A 381 -9.45 30.00 12.62
CA LEU A 381 -10.50 30.49 11.73
C LEU A 381 -11.84 30.66 12.46
N PHE A 382 -12.25 29.66 13.24
CA PHE A 382 -13.52 29.72 13.99
C PHE A 382 -13.48 30.59 15.25
N SER A 383 -12.29 30.95 15.75
CA SER A 383 -12.15 31.87 16.89
C SER A 383 -12.14 33.35 16.50
N VAL A 384 -12.01 33.68 15.19
CA VAL A 384 -11.98 35.08 14.72
C VAL A 384 -13.24 35.85 15.12
N TRP A 385 -14.43 35.26 14.95
CA TRP A 385 -15.68 35.95 15.25
C TRP A 385 -15.88 36.24 16.74
N PRO A 386 -15.79 35.26 17.66
CA PRO A 386 -15.91 35.52 19.10
C PRO A 386 -14.82 36.47 19.62
N ALA A 387 -13.57 36.32 19.15
CA ALA A 387 -12.49 37.20 19.56
C ALA A 387 -12.72 38.66 19.12
N ARG A 388 -13.28 38.87 17.91
CA ARG A 388 -13.71 40.21 17.45
C ARG A 388 -14.86 40.76 18.30
N ARG A 389 -15.81 39.93 18.72
CA ARG A 389 -16.94 40.35 19.54
C ARG A 389 -16.49 40.78 20.94
N ALA A 390 -15.62 40.00 21.59
CA ALA A 390 -15.00 40.38 22.87
C ALA A 390 -14.19 41.69 22.78
N ALA A 391 -13.40 41.83 21.71
CA ALA A 391 -12.58 43.01 21.47
C ALA A 391 -13.41 44.29 21.21
N LYS A 392 -14.69 44.17 20.81
CA LYS A 392 -15.60 45.31 20.56
C LYS A 392 -16.52 45.69 21.72
N LEU A 393 -16.51 44.94 22.84
CA LEU A 393 -17.31 45.28 24.03
C LEU A 393 -16.98 46.69 24.56
N ASP A 394 -18.01 47.48 24.87
CA ASP A 394 -17.86 48.77 25.54
C ASP A 394 -17.52 48.53 27.03
N PRO A 395 -16.45 49.14 27.59
CA PRO A 395 -16.06 48.94 28.98
C PRO A 395 -17.16 49.31 29.98
N VAL A 396 -17.91 50.39 29.71
CA VAL A 396 -18.93 50.92 30.62
C VAL A 396 -20.16 50.02 30.59
N ALA A 397 -20.62 49.62 29.41
CA ALA A 397 -21.74 48.69 29.27
C ALA A 397 -21.41 47.31 29.89
N ALA A 398 -20.19 46.82 29.66
CA ALA A 398 -19.73 45.54 30.18
C ALA A 398 -19.69 45.50 31.72
N LEU A 399 -19.25 46.57 32.38
CA LEU A 399 -19.25 46.68 33.85
C LEU A 399 -20.66 46.79 34.42
N ALA A 400 -21.57 47.44 33.69
CA ALA A 400 -22.99 47.51 34.03
C ALA A 400 -23.74 46.17 33.84
N GLY A 401 -23.09 45.16 33.27
CA GLY A 401 -23.68 43.84 32.99
C GLY A 401 -24.74 43.88 31.89
N LYS A 402 -24.68 44.86 30.99
CA LYS A 402 -25.61 45.05 29.87
C LYS A 402 -25.02 44.57 28.55
#